data_AF-A0A1S5RW64-F1
#
_entry.id   AF-A0A1S5RW64-F1
#
_cell.length_a   1.000
_cell.length_b   1.000
_cell.length_c   1.000
_cell.angle_alpha   90.00
_cell.angle_beta   90.00
_cell.angle_gamma   90.00
#
_symmetry.space_group_name_H-M   'P 1'
#
loop_
_entity.id
_entity.type
_entity.pdbx_description
1 polymer ?
#
loop_
_entity_poly.entity_id
_entity_poly.type
_entity_poly.pdbx_seq_one_letter_code
_entity_poly.pdbx_strand_id
1 'polypeptide(L)'
;MYILSTRPINFRVGNSDRSISSAQGCRLSSQNHSNNTGLEIWKNMRQQVQPHMNNHRIFRKDRTDAARGVAGKSKFNACSGNIDGFELQPLDKIRYGLETPWYARLRRLDARFFIEHYNVDEVLIGDSLLNDIKKDTYLELAKSDYNTCQQQHQLEWNQIQKWYEDDNLEEFGISKKNILEAHFFAVASIYEAERSGERLAWVKSQILAEILSTYYFIKQRDQFKDHDAEFSTAFATRIHVEGKGYKNVQRIITILFEALTQMKEIARNAQEGIDGDVSDDLLHEAWGGWLKKLGEGTGEEIPEVEVIVRTINICGGHILSKEVLSHHEYKTLSQLTNQLCHHLENHKNIGGQIEKETKLLALLVMQDSSNGVSKATKQMFLVVAKTFYHKAYFSAQEIENHISRIVFEEVV
;
A
#
# COMPACT_ATOMS: atom_id res chain seq x y z
N MET A 1 16.10 -2.62 -31.22
CA MET A 1 15.38 -3.66 -31.98
C MET A 1 16.17 -4.95 -31.87
N TYR A 2 15.71 -5.88 -31.01
CA TYR A 2 15.76 -7.34 -31.17
C TYR A 2 15.15 -7.94 -29.89
N ILE A 3 13.90 -8.40 -30.04
CA ILE A 3 13.11 -9.13 -29.05
C ILE A 3 13.34 -10.62 -29.36
N LEU A 4 13.71 -11.43 -28.38
CA LEU A 4 13.61 -12.89 -28.49
C LEU A 4 12.55 -13.39 -27.50
N SER A 5 11.39 -13.67 -28.09
CA SER A 5 10.26 -14.40 -27.54
C SER A 5 10.56 -15.90 -27.60
N THR A 6 10.40 -16.61 -26.48
CA THR A 6 10.32 -18.08 -26.46
C THR A 6 9.03 -18.53 -25.80
N ARG A 7 8.25 -19.33 -26.54
CA ARG A 7 6.95 -19.92 -26.19
C ARG A 7 7.10 -21.07 -25.17
N PRO A 8 6.07 -21.39 -24.37
CA PRO A 8 6.12 -22.51 -23.43
C PRO A 8 5.83 -23.86 -24.11
N ILE A 9 6.58 -24.89 -23.70
CA ILE A 9 6.43 -26.30 -24.09
C ILE A 9 5.47 -26.99 -23.11
N ASN A 10 4.37 -27.54 -23.62
CA ASN A 10 3.43 -28.39 -22.88
C ASN A 10 3.96 -29.82 -22.75
N PHE A 11 4.07 -30.35 -21.54
CA PHE A 11 4.27 -31.79 -21.31
C PHE A 11 2.95 -32.48 -20.91
N ARG A 12 2.64 -33.55 -21.65
CA ARG A 12 1.51 -34.47 -21.46
C ARG A 12 1.83 -35.43 -20.31
N VAL A 13 0.97 -35.52 -19.29
CA VAL A 13 1.03 -36.57 -18.27
C VAL A 13 0.11 -37.71 -18.69
N GLY A 14 0.68 -38.90 -18.86
CA GLY A 14 -0.04 -40.14 -19.14
C GLY A 14 -0.39 -40.88 -17.84
N ASN A 15 -1.60 -41.45 -17.81
CA ASN A 15 -2.10 -42.34 -16.77
C ASN A 15 -1.39 -43.69 -16.78
N SER A 16 -1.12 -44.25 -15.60
CA SER A 16 -1.11 -45.70 -15.40
C SER A 16 -1.48 -46.06 -13.96
N ASP A 17 -2.64 -46.69 -13.83
CA ASP A 17 -3.12 -47.42 -12.65
C ASP A 17 -2.20 -48.59 -12.30
N ARG A 18 -2.04 -48.87 -11.00
CA ARG A 18 -1.97 -50.22 -10.41
C ARG A 18 -2.14 -50.16 -8.89
N SER A 19 -2.96 -51.07 -8.40
CA SER A 19 -3.50 -51.18 -7.04
C SER A 19 -3.00 -52.45 -6.32
N ILE A 20 -3.26 -52.50 -4.98
CA ILE A 20 -3.30 -53.69 -4.06
C ILE A 20 -1.93 -54.08 -3.43
N SER A 21 -1.69 -54.36 -2.13
CA SER A 21 -2.48 -54.42 -0.87
C SER A 21 -1.58 -54.43 0.39
N SER A 22 -2.14 -53.96 1.52
CA SER A 22 -2.06 -54.44 2.92
C SER A 22 -0.74 -54.95 3.54
N ALA A 23 -0.29 -54.25 4.60
CA ALA A 23 0.10 -54.88 5.86
C ALA A 23 -0.11 -53.88 7.02
N GLN A 24 -0.99 -54.21 7.95
CA GLN A 24 -1.23 -53.50 9.20
C GLN A 24 -0.10 -53.81 10.20
N GLY A 25 0.43 -52.77 10.85
CA GLY A 25 1.28 -52.85 12.02
C GLY A 25 1.09 -51.61 12.88
N CYS A 26 0.33 -51.72 13.96
CA CYS A 26 0.08 -50.65 14.92
C CYS A 26 1.36 -50.28 15.70
N ARG A 27 1.70 -48.98 15.82
CA ARG A 27 1.62 -48.19 17.08
C ARG A 27 2.37 -46.85 17.04
N LEU A 28 1.73 -45.90 17.72
CA LEU A 28 2.22 -44.67 18.37
C LEU A 28 2.31 -43.38 17.54
N SER A 29 1.20 -42.65 17.67
CA SER A 29 0.98 -41.21 17.59
C SER A 29 2.14 -40.28 17.97
N SER A 30 2.54 -39.42 17.03
CA SER A 30 2.72 -37.98 17.25
C SER A 30 2.71 -37.25 15.90
N GLN A 31 1.53 -36.84 15.42
CA GLN A 31 1.45 -35.89 14.30
C GLN A 31 1.85 -34.50 14.81
N ASN A 32 3.12 -34.13 14.61
CA ASN A 32 3.55 -32.74 14.74
C ASN A 32 2.99 -31.97 13.54
N HIS A 33 1.94 -31.19 13.78
CA HIS A 33 1.35 -30.21 12.86
C HIS A 33 1.99 -28.83 13.01
N SER A 34 3.32 -28.73 13.07
CA SER A 34 3.98 -27.43 12.98
C SER A 34 5.22 -27.53 12.12
N ASN A 35 5.44 -26.49 11.31
CA ASN A 35 6.67 -26.10 10.60
C ASN A 35 6.57 -26.01 9.08
N ASN A 36 5.39 -26.26 8.48
CA ASN A 36 5.16 -25.92 7.06
C ASN A 36 4.93 -24.41 6.82
N THR A 37 5.20 -23.57 7.81
CA THR A 37 4.83 -22.16 7.86
C THR A 37 5.69 -21.27 6.96
N GLY A 38 7.00 -21.51 6.80
CA GLY A 38 7.88 -20.57 6.07
C GLY A 38 7.55 -20.42 4.58
N LEU A 39 7.40 -21.55 3.88
CA LEU A 39 7.07 -21.57 2.45
C LEU A 39 5.61 -21.16 2.19
N GLU A 40 4.69 -21.54 3.06
CA GLU A 40 3.31 -21.05 3.06
C GLU A 40 3.26 -19.55 3.32
N ILE A 41 4.05 -19.01 4.24
CA ILE A 41 4.16 -17.57 4.52
C ILE A 41 4.71 -16.84 3.30
N TRP A 42 5.75 -17.37 2.63
CA TRP A 42 6.30 -16.78 1.40
C TRP A 42 5.30 -16.81 0.23
N LYS A 43 4.57 -17.92 0.05
CA LYS A 43 3.48 -18.03 -0.94
C LYS A 43 2.30 -17.10 -0.60
N ASN A 44 1.94 -16.97 0.67
CA ASN A 44 0.87 -16.09 1.16
C ASN A 44 1.25 -14.61 1.06
N MET A 45 2.53 -14.26 1.22
CA MET A 45 3.07 -12.91 0.97
C MET A 45 2.95 -12.51 -0.50
N ARG A 46 3.16 -13.45 -1.42
CA ARG A 46 2.95 -13.19 -2.86
C ARG A 46 1.46 -13.11 -3.24
N GLN A 47 0.58 -13.83 -2.53
CA GLN A 47 -0.84 -13.97 -2.87
C GLN A 47 -1.80 -13.10 -2.03
N GLN A 48 -1.32 -12.22 -1.16
CA GLN A 48 -2.17 -11.39 -0.28
C GLN A 48 -3.13 -12.20 0.61
N VAL A 49 -2.78 -13.43 0.99
CA VAL A 49 -3.67 -14.26 1.81
C VAL A 49 -3.47 -13.90 3.29
N GLN A 50 -4.58 -13.64 3.99
CA GLN A 50 -4.63 -13.41 5.44
C GLN A 50 -3.94 -14.56 6.19
N PRO A 51 -3.06 -14.30 7.19
CA PRO A 51 -2.91 -15.25 8.27
C PRO A 51 -4.26 -15.33 9.01
N HIS A 52 -4.82 -16.53 9.18
CA HIS A 52 -6.15 -16.78 9.75
C HIS A 52 -6.59 -15.73 10.80
N MET A 53 -7.72 -15.05 10.53
CA MET A 53 -8.28 -13.93 11.31
C MET A 53 -8.57 -14.23 12.80
N ASN A 54 -8.41 -15.47 13.26
CA ASN A 54 -8.55 -15.85 14.66
C ASN A 54 -7.30 -15.57 15.52
N ASN A 55 -6.12 -15.34 14.93
CA ASN A 55 -4.92 -15.11 15.72
C ASN A 55 -5.01 -13.79 16.51
N HIS A 56 -5.53 -12.70 15.95
CA HIS A 56 -5.66 -11.46 16.74
C HIS A 56 -6.67 -11.54 17.91
N ARG A 57 -7.64 -12.47 17.88
CA ARG A 57 -8.64 -12.61 18.98
C ARG A 57 -8.22 -13.64 20.03
N ILE A 58 -7.55 -14.72 19.62
CA ILE A 58 -6.96 -15.73 20.52
C ILE A 58 -5.87 -15.06 21.38
N PHE A 59 -4.97 -14.29 20.76
CA PHE A 59 -3.84 -13.69 21.45
C PHE A 59 -4.20 -12.44 22.31
N ARG A 60 -5.31 -11.73 22.01
CA ARG A 60 -5.80 -10.65 22.90
C ARG A 60 -6.43 -11.21 24.18
N LYS A 61 -7.05 -12.38 24.10
CA LYS A 61 -7.57 -13.11 25.26
C LYS A 61 -6.42 -13.57 26.16
N ASP A 62 -5.32 -14.06 25.56
CA ASP A 62 -4.08 -14.37 26.27
C ASP A 62 -3.41 -13.13 26.90
N ARG A 63 -3.52 -11.93 26.30
CA ARG A 63 -2.98 -10.69 26.90
C ARG A 63 -3.74 -10.29 28.19
N THR A 64 -5.05 -10.49 28.25
CA THR A 64 -5.85 -10.23 29.47
C THR A 64 -5.77 -11.35 30.50
N ASP A 65 -5.63 -12.61 30.05
CA ASP A 65 -5.53 -13.76 30.94
C ASP A 65 -4.10 -13.92 31.51
N ALA A 66 -3.05 -13.53 30.78
CA ALA A 66 -1.69 -13.42 31.29
C ALA A 66 -1.53 -12.30 32.34
N ALA A 67 -2.26 -11.19 32.20
CA ALA A 67 -2.24 -10.09 33.17
C ALA A 67 -3.01 -10.42 34.48
N ARG A 68 -3.97 -11.35 34.46
CA ARG A 68 -4.70 -11.79 35.67
C ARG A 68 -4.24 -13.14 36.23
N GLY A 69 -3.50 -13.94 35.46
CA GLY A 69 -3.04 -15.28 35.86
C GLY A 69 -1.59 -15.36 36.38
N VAL A 70 -0.74 -14.35 36.15
CA VAL A 70 0.70 -14.43 36.47
C VAL A 70 1.05 -13.76 37.82
N ALA A 71 0.16 -13.88 38.81
CA ALA A 71 0.55 -13.79 40.22
C ALA A 71 0.82 -15.18 40.83
N GLY A 72 0.66 -16.26 40.06
CA GLY A 72 0.88 -17.64 40.50
C GLY A 72 1.84 -18.39 39.59
N LYS A 73 3.13 -18.40 39.96
CA LYS A 73 4.16 -19.41 39.62
C LYS A 73 3.84 -20.31 38.39
N SER A 74 4.22 -19.87 37.20
CA SER A 74 4.64 -20.80 36.15
C SER A 74 5.98 -20.33 35.62
N LYS A 75 7.03 -21.05 36.02
CA LYS A 75 8.34 -20.99 35.41
C LYS A 75 8.15 -21.32 33.94
N PHE A 76 8.46 -20.38 33.04
CA PHE A 76 9.00 -20.76 31.75
C PHE A 76 10.24 -21.60 32.09
N ASN A 77 10.15 -22.92 31.96
CA ASN A 77 11.35 -23.74 31.95
C ASN A 77 12.13 -23.27 30.72
N ALA A 78 13.24 -22.58 30.97
CA ALA A 78 14.28 -22.44 29.98
C ALA A 78 14.62 -23.85 29.50
N CYS A 79 14.34 -24.14 28.24
CA CYS A 79 15.15 -25.13 27.52
C CYS A 79 16.53 -24.49 27.35
N SER A 80 17.30 -24.36 28.44
CA SER A 80 18.73 -24.13 28.41
C SER A 80 19.39 -25.50 28.32
N GLY A 81 19.30 -26.10 27.14
CA GLY A 81 20.18 -27.18 26.72
C GLY A 81 21.10 -26.61 25.66
N ASN A 82 22.42 -26.68 25.87
CA ASN A 82 23.37 -26.54 24.77
C ASN A 82 23.09 -27.68 23.81
N ILE A 83 22.39 -27.38 22.72
CA ILE A 83 22.44 -28.17 21.51
C ILE A 83 23.39 -27.37 20.63
N ASP A 84 24.65 -27.79 20.59
CA ASP A 84 25.68 -27.17 19.77
C ASP A 84 25.15 -27.06 18.33
N GLY A 85 24.94 -25.83 17.85
CA GLY A 85 24.77 -25.53 16.43
C GLY A 85 23.42 -24.99 15.93
N PHE A 86 22.42 -24.69 16.78
CA PHE A 86 21.19 -24.01 16.31
C PHE A 86 20.98 -22.68 17.02
N GLU A 87 21.51 -21.61 16.41
CA GLU A 87 21.18 -20.25 16.79
C GLU A 87 19.72 -19.96 16.37
N LEU A 88 18.82 -19.90 17.36
CA LEU A 88 17.41 -19.68 17.15
C LEU A 88 17.13 -18.21 16.74
N GLN A 89 17.30 -17.93 15.45
CA GLN A 89 16.73 -16.78 14.73
C GLN A 89 15.17 -16.66 14.66
N PRO A 90 14.32 -17.63 15.07
CA PRO A 90 12.86 -17.48 14.99
C PRO A 90 12.27 -16.34 15.82
N LEU A 91 12.96 -15.83 16.84
CA LEU A 91 12.37 -14.86 17.77
C LEU A 91 12.03 -13.53 17.10
N ASP A 92 12.88 -13.01 16.21
CA ASP A 92 12.63 -11.72 15.54
C ASP A 92 11.51 -11.83 14.51
N LYS A 93 11.46 -12.93 13.74
CA LYS A 93 10.37 -13.18 12.78
C LYS A 93 9.02 -13.36 13.48
N ILE A 94 9.01 -14.10 14.59
CA ILE A 94 7.80 -14.30 15.41
C ILE A 94 7.38 -12.97 16.03
N ARG A 95 8.32 -12.21 16.59
CA ARG A 95 8.07 -10.90 17.18
C ARG A 95 7.50 -9.92 16.15
N TYR A 96 8.12 -9.80 14.98
CA TYR A 96 7.63 -8.94 13.89
C TYR A 96 6.20 -9.28 13.48
N GLY A 97 5.88 -10.57 13.33
CA GLY A 97 4.54 -11.05 12.98
C GLY A 97 3.48 -10.87 14.09
N LEU A 98 3.89 -10.85 15.36
CA LEU A 98 2.99 -10.68 16.51
C LEU A 98 2.78 -9.22 16.90
N GLU A 99 3.83 -8.40 16.78
CA GLU A 99 3.81 -7.01 17.21
C GLU A 99 3.18 -6.10 16.15
N THR A 100 3.48 -6.32 14.86
CA THR A 100 2.97 -5.43 13.80
C THR A 100 1.70 -6.00 13.15
N PRO A 101 0.54 -5.33 13.30
CA PRO A 101 -0.70 -5.79 12.68
C PRO A 101 -0.59 -5.74 11.16
N TRP A 102 -1.23 -6.69 10.45
CA TRP A 102 -1.19 -6.75 8.99
C TRP A 102 -1.61 -5.44 8.29
N TYR A 103 -2.49 -4.67 8.90
CA TYR A 103 -2.94 -3.38 8.39
C TYR A 103 -1.87 -2.29 8.44
N ALA A 104 -0.89 -2.38 9.35
CA ALA A 104 0.24 -1.48 9.44
C ALA A 104 1.45 -1.95 8.61
N ARG A 105 1.42 -3.14 7.99
CA ARG A 105 2.56 -3.68 7.24
C ARG A 105 2.54 -3.24 5.78
N LEU A 106 3.55 -2.49 5.36
CA LEU A 106 3.73 -2.08 3.97
C LEU A 106 4.66 -3.07 3.25
N ARG A 107 4.38 -3.35 1.98
CA ARG A 107 5.02 -4.46 1.24
C ARG A 107 6.53 -4.33 1.21
N ARG A 108 7.04 -3.11 1.03
CA ARG A 108 8.48 -2.88 0.92
C ARG A 108 9.22 -3.02 2.25
N LEU A 109 8.55 -2.71 3.37
CA LEU A 109 9.07 -2.95 4.72
C LEU A 109 9.09 -4.44 5.05
N ASP A 110 8.02 -5.17 4.73
CA ASP A 110 8.00 -6.63 4.84
C ASP A 110 9.17 -7.22 4.04
N ALA A 111 9.29 -6.86 2.76
CA ALA A 111 10.37 -7.35 1.89
C ALA A 111 11.77 -7.05 2.48
N ARG A 112 12.01 -5.82 2.96
CA ARG A 112 13.27 -5.44 3.60
C ARG A 112 13.57 -6.33 4.80
N PHE A 113 12.60 -6.48 5.70
CA PHE A 113 12.74 -7.31 6.90
C PHE A 113 13.08 -8.76 6.53
N PHE A 114 12.37 -9.36 5.58
CA PHE A 114 12.61 -10.76 5.22
C PHE A 114 13.92 -10.99 4.49
N ILE A 115 14.42 -10.03 3.70
CA ILE A 115 15.74 -10.15 3.07
C ILE A 115 16.85 -10.11 4.13
N GLU A 116 16.79 -9.19 5.09
CA GLU A 116 17.79 -9.05 6.15
C GLU A 116 17.81 -10.25 7.11
N HIS A 117 16.67 -10.89 7.32
CA HIS A 117 16.52 -12.04 8.23
C HIS A 117 16.45 -13.38 7.46
N TYR A 118 16.82 -13.39 6.18
CA TYR A 118 16.92 -14.62 5.42
C TYR A 118 18.20 -15.36 5.81
N ASN A 119 18.06 -16.56 6.38
CA ASN A 119 19.20 -17.39 6.75
C ASN A 119 19.35 -18.51 5.72
N VAL A 120 20.43 -18.44 4.93
CA VAL A 120 20.78 -19.43 3.91
C VAL A 120 21.04 -20.80 4.54
N ASP A 121 21.66 -20.80 5.72
CA ASP A 121 22.04 -22.00 6.47
C ASP A 121 20.86 -22.62 7.25
N GLU A 122 19.66 -22.03 7.17
CA GLU A 122 18.47 -22.58 7.83
C GLU A 122 18.08 -23.91 7.16
N VAL A 123 18.36 -25.02 7.85
CA VAL A 123 17.93 -26.36 7.46
C VAL A 123 16.53 -26.61 7.98
N LEU A 124 15.54 -26.55 7.08
CA LEU A 124 14.15 -26.84 7.41
C LEU A 124 13.95 -28.36 7.58
N ILE A 125 13.38 -28.77 8.71
CA ILE A 125 13.07 -30.18 8.98
C ILE A 125 12.05 -30.69 7.96
N GLY A 126 12.44 -31.67 7.15
CA GLY A 126 11.61 -32.26 6.10
C GLY A 126 11.89 -31.72 4.70
N ASP A 127 12.78 -30.74 4.56
CA ASP A 127 13.22 -30.24 3.26
C ASP A 127 14.27 -31.20 2.68
N SER A 128 13.81 -32.15 1.88
CA SER A 128 14.67 -33.00 1.07
C SER A 128 15.41 -32.12 0.05
N LEU A 129 16.64 -31.69 0.39
CA LEU A 129 17.64 -31.19 -0.55
C LEU A 129 17.14 -30.05 -1.47
N LEU A 130 16.63 -28.97 -0.89
CA LEU A 130 16.62 -27.69 -1.60
C LEU A 130 18.07 -27.17 -1.58
N ASN A 131 18.89 -27.65 -2.52
CA ASN A 131 20.34 -27.40 -2.63
C ASN A 131 20.71 -25.97 -2.20
N ASP A 132 21.69 -25.81 -1.31
CA ASP A 132 22.13 -24.52 -0.76
C ASP A 132 22.45 -23.47 -1.84
N ILE A 133 22.98 -23.94 -2.99
CA ILE A 133 23.21 -23.13 -4.21
C ILE A 133 21.96 -22.34 -4.64
N LYS A 134 20.75 -22.89 -4.47
CA LYS A 134 19.49 -22.22 -4.83
C LYS A 134 19.09 -21.17 -3.80
N LYS A 135 19.40 -21.37 -2.51
CA LYS A 135 19.04 -20.42 -1.43
C LYS A 135 19.87 -19.14 -1.53
N ASP A 136 21.18 -19.27 -1.73
CA ASP A 136 22.07 -18.12 -1.99
C ASP A 136 21.63 -17.34 -3.22
N THR A 137 21.33 -18.05 -4.31
CA THR A 137 20.87 -17.42 -5.56
C THR A 137 19.59 -16.61 -5.35
N TYR A 138 18.64 -17.09 -4.54
CA TYR A 138 17.42 -16.34 -4.24
C TYR A 138 17.67 -15.09 -3.39
N LEU A 139 18.56 -15.18 -2.41
CA LEU A 139 18.91 -14.03 -1.57
C LEU A 139 19.59 -12.94 -2.41
N GLU A 140 20.58 -13.31 -3.21
CA GLU A 140 21.29 -12.36 -4.08
C GLU A 140 20.37 -11.74 -5.14
N LEU A 141 19.45 -12.52 -5.72
CA LEU A 141 18.44 -12.00 -6.61
C LEU A 141 17.50 -11.00 -5.89
N ALA A 142 17.07 -11.32 -4.67
CA ALA A 142 16.20 -10.45 -3.89
C ALA A 142 16.88 -9.14 -3.53
N LYS A 143 18.17 -9.16 -3.12
CA LYS A 143 18.97 -7.95 -2.87
C LYS A 143 19.13 -7.12 -4.14
N SER A 144 19.50 -7.75 -5.25
CA SER A 144 19.69 -7.08 -6.54
C SER A 144 18.40 -6.42 -7.03
N ASP A 145 17.27 -7.12 -6.99
CA ASP A 145 15.95 -6.58 -7.35
C ASP A 145 15.55 -5.43 -6.41
N TYR A 146 15.79 -5.61 -5.11
CA TYR A 146 15.50 -4.57 -4.13
C TYR A 146 16.30 -3.29 -4.43
N ASN A 147 17.62 -3.38 -4.58
CA ASN A 147 18.47 -2.21 -4.81
C ASN A 147 18.18 -1.57 -6.17
N THR A 148 17.85 -2.35 -7.20
CA THR A 148 17.43 -1.83 -8.52
C THR A 148 16.16 -0.97 -8.41
N CYS A 149 15.14 -1.46 -7.70
CA CYS A 149 13.93 -0.67 -7.46
C CYS A 149 14.23 0.57 -6.60
N GLN A 150 15.08 0.46 -5.59
CA GLN A 150 15.45 1.58 -4.72
C GLN A 150 16.16 2.71 -5.50
N GLN A 151 17.05 2.37 -6.43
CA GLN A 151 17.68 3.36 -7.31
C GLN A 151 16.65 4.14 -8.12
N GLN A 152 15.63 3.45 -8.66
CA GLN A 152 14.51 4.10 -9.35
C GLN A 152 13.72 5.02 -8.40
N HIS A 153 13.48 4.60 -7.16
CA HIS A 153 12.81 5.43 -6.13
C HIS A 153 13.61 6.69 -5.76
N GLN A 154 14.94 6.62 -5.77
CA GLN A 154 15.82 7.77 -5.54
C GLN A 154 15.82 8.75 -6.72
N LEU A 155 15.76 8.26 -7.96
CA LEU A 155 15.60 9.11 -9.14
C LEU A 155 14.26 9.87 -9.09
N GLU A 156 13.19 9.20 -8.69
CA GLU A 156 11.87 9.81 -8.48
C GLU A 156 11.90 10.85 -7.36
N TRP A 157 12.60 10.56 -6.26
CA TRP A 157 12.77 11.52 -5.17
C TRP A 157 13.39 12.83 -5.66
N ASN A 158 14.45 12.76 -6.49
CA ASN A 158 15.05 13.96 -7.10
C ASN A 158 14.06 14.73 -7.99
N GLN A 159 13.20 14.04 -8.73
CA GLN A 159 12.15 14.67 -9.54
C GLN A 159 11.10 15.38 -8.69
N ILE A 160 10.68 14.76 -7.57
CA ILE A 160 9.74 15.33 -6.63
C ILE A 160 10.33 16.56 -5.93
N GLN A 161 11.60 16.51 -5.53
CA GLN A 161 12.29 17.67 -4.96
C GLN A 161 12.38 18.82 -5.95
N LYS A 162 12.71 18.54 -7.21
CA LYS A 162 12.74 19.56 -8.25
C LYS A 162 11.35 20.18 -8.45
N TRP A 163 10.30 19.37 -8.53
CA TRP A 163 8.92 19.85 -8.62
C TRP A 163 8.53 20.75 -7.44
N TYR A 164 8.93 20.38 -6.22
CA TYR A 164 8.70 21.19 -5.01
C TYR A 164 9.36 22.58 -5.09
N GLU A 165 10.59 22.64 -5.59
CA GLU A 165 11.38 23.86 -5.70
C GLU A 165 10.91 24.74 -6.87
N ASP A 166 10.66 24.15 -8.04
CA ASP A 166 10.22 24.86 -9.25
C ASP A 166 8.86 25.57 -9.04
N ASP A 167 7.92 24.92 -8.35
CA ASP A 167 6.58 25.47 -8.09
C ASP A 167 6.49 26.28 -6.78
N ASN A 168 7.58 26.35 -6.02
CA ASN A 168 7.67 26.97 -4.69
C ASN A 168 6.56 26.50 -3.73
N LEU A 169 6.41 25.18 -3.58
CA LEU A 169 5.30 24.59 -2.81
C LEU A 169 5.33 24.95 -1.31
N GLU A 170 6.47 25.40 -0.80
CA GLU A 170 6.63 25.93 0.57
C GLU A 170 5.66 27.09 0.86
N GLU A 171 5.41 27.94 -0.14
CA GLU A 171 4.50 29.09 -0.01
C GLU A 171 3.04 28.66 0.23
N PHE A 172 2.69 27.43 -0.13
CA PHE A 172 1.38 26.83 0.09
C PHE A 172 1.33 25.94 1.35
N GLY A 173 2.34 26.03 2.22
CA GLY A 173 2.38 25.32 3.50
C GLY A 173 2.93 23.89 3.41
N ILE A 174 3.43 23.47 2.25
CA ILE A 174 4.01 22.13 2.07
C ILE A 174 5.48 22.15 2.48
N SER A 175 5.88 21.28 3.40
CA SER A 175 7.28 21.12 3.78
C SER A 175 7.98 20.03 2.96
N LYS A 176 9.32 20.04 2.95
CA LYS A 176 10.12 18.93 2.40
C LYS A 176 9.81 17.58 3.09
N LYS A 177 9.34 17.61 4.34
CA LYS A 177 8.89 16.40 5.06
C LYS A 177 7.57 15.85 4.49
N ASN A 178 6.62 16.71 4.12
CA ASN A 178 5.35 16.29 3.50
C ASN A 178 5.60 15.49 2.22
N ILE A 179 6.41 16.03 1.30
CA ILE A 179 6.72 15.36 0.03
C ILE A 179 7.53 14.07 0.22
N LEU A 180 8.42 14.02 1.23
CA LEU A 180 9.22 12.83 1.52
C LEU A 180 8.37 11.71 2.13
N GLU A 181 7.46 12.04 3.06
CA GLU A 181 6.51 11.07 3.61
C GLU A 181 5.57 10.53 2.52
N ALA A 182 5.02 11.40 1.68
CA ALA A 182 4.17 10.98 0.56
C ALA A 182 4.93 10.05 -0.40
N HIS A 183 6.18 10.39 -0.74
CA HIS A 183 7.05 9.54 -1.57
C HIS A 183 7.30 8.18 -0.92
N PHE A 184 7.66 8.17 0.37
CA PHE A 184 7.87 6.95 1.14
C PHE A 184 6.63 6.04 1.12
N PHE A 185 5.44 6.57 1.36
CA PHE A 185 4.22 5.76 1.38
C PHE A 185 3.88 5.19 0.00
N ALA A 186 4.16 5.94 -1.08
CA ALA A 186 4.00 5.46 -2.45
C ALA A 186 4.97 4.30 -2.75
N VAL A 187 6.27 4.47 -2.50
CA VAL A 187 7.29 3.43 -2.77
C VAL A 187 7.17 2.22 -1.85
N ALA A 188 6.71 2.41 -0.61
CA ALA A 188 6.52 1.32 0.34
C ALA A 188 5.33 0.41 -0.06
N SER A 189 4.44 0.93 -0.90
CA SER A 189 3.19 0.31 -1.31
C SER A 189 3.23 -0.25 -2.74
N ILE A 190 3.74 0.55 -3.69
CA ILE A 190 3.89 0.25 -5.12
C ILE A 190 5.39 0.34 -5.43
N TYR A 191 6.13 -0.74 -5.26
CA TYR A 191 7.59 -0.70 -5.29
C TYR A 191 8.19 -1.06 -6.65
N GLU A 192 7.40 -1.65 -7.55
CA GLU A 192 7.86 -2.16 -8.83
C GLU A 192 8.39 -1.02 -9.72
N ALA A 193 9.57 -1.17 -10.32
CA ALA A 193 10.28 -0.08 -11.01
C ALA A 193 9.45 0.52 -12.16
N GLU A 194 8.77 -0.34 -12.93
CA GLU A 194 7.90 0.01 -14.06
C GLU A 194 6.65 0.80 -13.66
N ARG A 195 6.28 0.77 -12.38
CA ARG A 195 5.10 1.45 -11.82
C ARG A 195 5.41 2.86 -11.31
N SER A 196 6.47 3.48 -11.83
CA SER A 196 6.91 4.84 -11.49
C SER A 196 5.81 5.88 -11.65
N GLY A 197 5.05 5.78 -12.75
CA GLY A 197 3.96 6.70 -13.05
C GLY A 197 2.88 6.76 -11.97
N GLU A 198 2.47 5.61 -11.44
CA GLU A 198 1.49 5.52 -10.35
C GLU A 198 2.00 6.14 -9.06
N ARG A 199 3.29 5.96 -8.73
CA ARG A 199 3.91 6.58 -7.55
C ARG A 199 3.98 8.10 -7.66
N LEU A 200 4.45 8.61 -8.79
CA LEU A 200 4.52 10.06 -9.04
C LEU A 200 3.13 10.70 -9.00
N ALA A 201 2.14 10.02 -9.60
CA ALA A 201 0.74 10.44 -9.56
C ALA A 201 0.17 10.43 -8.13
N TRP A 202 0.50 9.41 -7.33
CA TRP A 202 0.15 9.37 -5.91
C TRP A 202 0.69 10.60 -5.20
N VAL A 203 2.01 10.83 -5.22
CA VAL A 203 2.66 11.94 -4.50
C VAL A 203 2.05 13.29 -4.92
N LYS A 204 1.96 13.55 -6.23
CA LYS A 204 1.37 14.80 -6.74
C LYS A 204 -0.07 14.97 -6.28
N SER A 205 -0.89 13.92 -6.40
CA SER A 205 -2.31 13.99 -6.01
C SER A 205 -2.50 14.25 -4.51
N GLN A 206 -1.69 13.63 -3.66
CA GLN A 206 -1.77 13.84 -2.22
C GLN A 206 -1.38 15.27 -1.82
N ILE A 207 -0.28 15.79 -2.37
CA ILE A 207 0.19 17.14 -2.08
C ILE A 207 -0.78 18.21 -2.62
N LEU A 208 -1.31 18.01 -3.83
CA LEU A 208 -2.30 18.92 -4.41
C LEU A 208 -3.61 18.92 -3.61
N ALA A 209 -4.07 17.76 -3.17
CA ALA A 209 -5.24 17.66 -2.29
C ALA A 209 -5.00 18.42 -0.97
N GLU A 210 -3.83 18.26 -0.34
CA GLU A 210 -3.47 18.97 0.89
C GLU A 210 -3.45 20.51 0.70
N ILE A 211 -2.85 21.00 -0.38
CA ILE A 211 -2.83 22.44 -0.74
C ILE A 211 -4.26 22.96 -0.90
N LEU A 212 -5.08 22.25 -1.69
CA LEU A 212 -6.43 22.69 -2.02
C LEU A 212 -7.34 22.65 -0.80
N SER A 213 -7.32 21.56 -0.02
CA SER A 213 -8.09 21.45 1.22
C SER A 213 -7.72 22.53 2.23
N THR A 214 -6.42 22.80 2.41
CA THR A 214 -5.96 23.88 3.30
C THR A 214 -6.43 25.24 2.81
N TYR A 215 -6.33 25.50 1.51
CA TYR A 215 -6.79 26.75 0.90
C TYR A 215 -8.30 26.96 1.14
N TYR A 216 -9.13 25.95 0.85
CA TYR A 216 -10.58 26.03 1.04
C TYR A 216 -10.96 26.12 2.53
N PHE A 217 -10.27 25.43 3.43
CA PHE A 217 -10.50 25.52 4.87
C PHE A 217 -10.25 26.93 5.42
N ILE A 218 -9.14 27.57 5.01
CA ILE A 218 -8.83 28.96 5.39
C ILE A 218 -9.92 29.90 4.86
N LYS A 219 -10.38 29.72 3.61
CA LYS A 219 -11.40 30.57 3.01
C LYS A 219 -12.79 30.44 3.64
N GLN A 220 -13.20 29.23 4.01
CA GLN A 220 -14.47 29.01 4.74
C GLN A 220 -14.48 29.71 6.10
N ARG A 221 -13.32 29.84 6.76
CA ARG A 221 -13.17 30.53 8.06
C ARG A 221 -13.34 32.05 7.96
N ASP A 222 -13.02 32.64 6.81
CA ASP A 222 -13.01 34.10 6.61
C ASP A 222 -14.36 34.70 6.13
N GLN A 223 -15.46 33.93 6.07
CA GLN A 223 -16.80 34.37 5.61
C GLN A 223 -16.85 35.01 4.20
N PHE A 224 -15.87 34.77 3.31
CA PHE A 224 -15.92 35.22 1.92
C PHE A 224 -16.81 34.31 1.06
N LYS A 225 -18.13 34.51 1.13
CA LYS A 225 -19.14 33.68 0.46
C LYS A 225 -19.18 33.79 -1.08
N ASP A 226 -18.45 34.73 -1.70
CA ASP A 226 -18.57 35.04 -3.14
C ASP A 226 -17.45 34.46 -4.03
N HIS A 227 -16.48 33.71 -3.49
CA HIS A 227 -15.34 33.19 -4.28
C HIS A 227 -15.32 31.67 -4.52
N ASP A 228 -16.15 30.88 -3.81
CA ASP A 228 -16.11 29.41 -3.88
C ASP A 228 -16.64 28.85 -5.22
N ALA A 229 -17.65 29.51 -5.79
CA ALA A 229 -18.16 29.16 -7.11
C ALA A 229 -17.15 29.49 -8.21
N GLU A 230 -16.27 30.47 -8.00
CA GLU A 230 -15.39 31.02 -9.04
C GLU A 230 -14.16 30.15 -9.31
N PHE A 231 -13.58 29.51 -8.27
CA PHE A 231 -12.48 28.54 -8.44
C PHE A 231 -12.94 27.28 -9.18
N SER A 232 -14.07 26.70 -8.74
CA SER A 232 -14.68 25.54 -9.40
C SER A 232 -15.07 25.87 -10.84
N THR A 233 -15.58 27.09 -11.08
CA THR A 233 -15.88 27.57 -12.44
C THR A 233 -14.61 27.76 -13.25
N ALA A 234 -13.54 28.35 -12.71
CA ALA A 234 -12.27 28.54 -13.42
C ALA A 234 -11.64 27.18 -13.80
N PHE A 235 -11.65 26.21 -12.89
CA PHE A 235 -11.20 24.85 -13.17
C PHE A 235 -12.08 24.18 -14.24
N ALA A 236 -13.41 24.28 -14.15
CA ALA A 236 -14.34 23.67 -15.09
C ALA A 236 -14.30 24.32 -16.49
N THR A 237 -14.11 25.63 -16.56
CA THR A 237 -14.09 26.41 -17.81
C THR A 237 -12.71 26.54 -18.44
N ARG A 238 -11.64 26.19 -17.71
CA ARG A 238 -10.23 26.38 -18.10
C ARG A 238 -9.85 27.84 -18.38
N ILE A 239 -10.54 28.80 -17.75
CA ILE A 239 -10.34 30.24 -17.97
C ILE A 239 -9.51 30.88 -16.85
N HIS A 240 -8.65 31.84 -17.21
CA HIS A 240 -7.85 32.66 -16.31
C HIS A 240 -8.71 33.77 -15.68
N VAL A 241 -8.82 33.82 -14.35
CA VAL A 241 -9.60 34.85 -13.62
C VAL A 241 -8.67 35.95 -13.10
N GLU A 242 -8.68 37.16 -13.68
CA GLU A 242 -7.76 38.25 -13.33
C GLU A 242 -8.13 38.99 -12.01
N GLY A 243 -7.15 39.16 -11.10
CA GLY A 243 -7.27 40.06 -9.94
C GLY A 243 -6.14 39.93 -8.90
N LYS A 244 -5.83 40.98 -8.15
CA LYS A 244 -4.67 41.02 -7.21
C LYS A 244 -4.76 40.03 -6.04
N GLY A 245 -5.97 39.70 -5.56
CA GLY A 245 -6.22 38.68 -4.53
C GLY A 245 -6.21 37.24 -5.05
N TYR A 246 -6.13 37.07 -6.38
CA TYR A 246 -6.25 35.79 -7.06
C TYR A 246 -4.91 35.24 -7.54
N LYS A 247 -3.79 35.93 -7.31
CA LYS A 247 -2.46 35.45 -7.75
C LYS A 247 -2.12 34.06 -7.20
N ASN A 248 -2.43 33.80 -5.93
CA ASN A 248 -2.18 32.49 -5.32
C ASN A 248 -3.17 31.44 -5.84
N VAL A 249 -4.43 31.82 -6.09
CA VAL A 249 -5.45 30.95 -6.70
C VAL A 249 -5.05 30.54 -8.11
N GLN A 250 -4.69 31.51 -8.95
CA GLN A 250 -4.22 31.28 -10.30
C GLN A 250 -2.99 30.37 -10.31
N ARG A 251 -2.04 30.58 -9.39
CA ARG A 251 -0.86 29.72 -9.26
C ARG A 251 -1.23 28.29 -8.87
N ILE A 252 -2.09 28.09 -7.88
CA ILE A 252 -2.59 26.75 -7.50
C ILE A 252 -3.27 26.06 -8.69
N ILE A 253 -4.10 26.80 -9.43
CA ILE A 253 -4.76 26.30 -10.65
C ILE A 253 -3.73 25.91 -11.71
N THR A 254 -2.71 26.74 -11.95
CA THR A 254 -1.62 26.45 -12.89
C THR A 254 -0.86 25.18 -12.48
N ILE A 255 -0.43 25.09 -11.23
CA ILE A 255 0.28 23.90 -10.69
C ILE A 255 -0.57 22.64 -10.85
N LEU A 256 -1.88 22.73 -10.54
CA LEU A 256 -2.81 21.62 -10.73
C LEU A 256 -2.92 21.21 -12.20
N PHE A 257 -3.10 22.16 -13.13
CA PHE A 257 -3.20 21.86 -14.56
C PHE A 257 -1.92 21.26 -15.14
N GLU A 258 -0.75 21.74 -14.72
CA GLU A 258 0.54 21.20 -15.14
C GLU A 258 0.74 19.78 -14.61
N ALA A 259 0.40 19.53 -13.34
CA ALA A 259 0.44 18.19 -12.76
C ALA A 259 -0.55 17.24 -13.45
N LEU A 260 -1.77 17.68 -13.76
CA LEU A 260 -2.75 16.89 -14.51
C LEU A 260 -2.25 16.57 -15.91
N THR A 261 -1.64 17.52 -16.60
CA THR A 261 -1.02 17.30 -17.93
C THR A 261 0.06 16.22 -17.86
N GLN A 262 0.93 16.26 -16.85
CA GLN A 262 1.96 15.23 -16.65
C GLN A 262 1.34 13.85 -16.33
N MET A 263 0.33 13.80 -15.45
CA MET A 263 -0.35 12.55 -15.09
C MET A 263 -1.15 11.95 -16.25
N LYS A 264 -1.69 12.77 -17.15
CA LYS A 264 -2.33 12.31 -18.38
C LYS A 264 -1.34 11.61 -19.30
N GLU A 265 -0.15 12.17 -19.46
CA GLU A 265 0.89 11.57 -20.28
C GLU A 265 1.35 10.23 -19.69
N ILE A 266 1.47 10.15 -18.36
CA ILE A 266 1.70 8.89 -17.65
C ILE A 266 0.59 7.87 -17.94
N ALA A 267 -0.68 8.26 -17.79
CA ALA A 267 -1.83 7.39 -18.03
C ALA A 267 -1.88 6.89 -19.48
N ARG A 268 -1.58 7.76 -20.44
CA ARG A 268 -1.51 7.41 -21.87
C ARG A 268 -0.43 6.35 -22.13
N ASN A 269 0.77 6.53 -21.55
CA ASN A 269 1.87 5.59 -21.69
C ASN A 269 1.55 4.23 -21.03
N ALA A 270 0.84 4.22 -19.91
CA ALA A 270 0.41 2.99 -19.24
C ALA A 270 -0.66 2.20 -20.02
N GLN A 271 -1.37 2.85 -20.96
CA GLN A 271 -2.44 2.24 -21.76
C GLN A 271 -2.02 1.92 -23.20
N GLU A 272 -0.73 2.07 -23.55
CA GLU A 272 -0.24 1.74 -24.90
C GLU A 272 -0.58 0.29 -25.29
N GLY A 273 -1.44 0.15 -26.32
CA GLY A 273 -1.92 -1.15 -26.82
C GLY A 273 -3.31 -1.58 -26.33
N ILE A 274 -3.96 -0.81 -25.46
CA ILE A 274 -5.38 -0.97 -25.10
C ILE A 274 -6.21 -0.12 -26.07
N ASP A 275 -7.15 -0.76 -26.79
CA ASP A 275 -8.09 -0.05 -27.66
C ASP A 275 -9.12 0.67 -26.77
N GLY A 276 -8.85 1.95 -26.50
CA GLY A 276 -9.64 2.78 -25.62
C GLY A 276 -8.97 4.14 -25.53
N ASP A 277 -9.59 5.15 -26.14
CA ASP A 277 -9.15 6.52 -25.99
C ASP A 277 -9.12 6.83 -24.48
N VAL A 278 -7.96 7.24 -23.97
CA VAL A 278 -7.91 7.93 -22.68
C VAL A 278 -8.80 9.13 -22.90
N SER A 279 -10.06 9.08 -22.45
CA SER A 279 -10.87 10.27 -22.44
C SER A 279 -10.06 11.27 -21.65
N ASP A 280 -9.61 12.32 -22.36
CA ASP A 280 -8.76 13.39 -21.87
C ASP A 280 -9.40 14.08 -20.63
N ASP A 281 -10.64 13.71 -20.34
CA ASP A 281 -11.48 14.14 -19.25
C ASP A 281 -11.45 13.25 -18.00
N LEU A 282 -10.91 12.02 -17.96
CA LEU A 282 -11.04 11.17 -16.75
C LEU A 282 -10.40 11.80 -15.50
N LEU A 283 -9.18 12.33 -15.63
CA LEU A 283 -8.50 13.05 -14.54
C LEU A 283 -9.19 14.39 -14.26
N HIS A 284 -9.61 15.14 -15.29
CA HIS A 284 -10.35 16.39 -15.09
C HIS A 284 -11.71 16.18 -14.42
N GLU A 285 -12.42 15.10 -14.74
CA GLU A 285 -13.69 14.72 -14.16
C GLU A 285 -13.51 14.32 -12.69
N ALA A 286 -12.46 13.53 -12.39
CA ALA A 286 -12.13 13.14 -11.03
C ALA A 286 -11.84 14.35 -10.15
N TRP A 287 -10.93 15.22 -10.59
CA TRP A 287 -10.52 16.41 -9.86
C TRP A 287 -11.62 17.48 -9.83
N GLY A 288 -12.35 17.68 -10.91
CA GLY A 288 -13.47 18.63 -10.97
C GLY A 288 -14.63 18.21 -10.09
N GLY A 289 -14.96 16.92 -10.06
CA GLY A 289 -15.96 16.36 -9.15
C GLY A 289 -15.55 16.48 -7.68
N TRP A 290 -14.28 16.27 -7.36
CA TRP A 290 -13.74 16.43 -6.02
C TRP A 290 -13.72 17.91 -5.58
N LEU A 291 -13.21 18.82 -6.43
CA LEU A 291 -13.20 20.27 -6.18
C LEU A 291 -14.59 20.85 -5.96
N LYS A 292 -15.58 20.38 -6.74
CA LYS A 292 -16.97 20.78 -6.55
C LYS A 292 -17.48 20.42 -5.15
N LYS A 293 -17.24 19.18 -4.70
CA LYS A 293 -17.60 18.74 -3.34
C LYS A 293 -16.86 19.55 -2.27
N LEU A 294 -15.59 19.83 -2.49
CA LEU A 294 -14.76 20.65 -1.60
C LEU A 294 -15.32 22.08 -1.44
N GLY A 295 -15.75 22.70 -2.54
CA GLY A 295 -16.35 24.04 -2.54
C GLY A 295 -17.78 24.12 -1.98
N GLU A 296 -18.56 23.04 -2.07
CA GLU A 296 -19.93 22.99 -1.52
C GLU A 296 -19.96 22.95 0.01
N GLY A 297 -18.82 22.69 0.67
CA GLY A 297 -18.68 22.78 2.12
C GLY A 297 -19.72 21.95 2.87
N THR A 298 -20.09 20.78 2.33
CA THR A 298 -21.28 20.00 2.72
C THR A 298 -21.31 19.52 4.18
N GLY A 299 -20.34 19.92 5.02
CA GLY A 299 -20.17 19.46 6.39
C GLY A 299 -19.76 17.99 6.49
N GLU A 300 -19.73 17.29 5.37
CA GLU A 300 -19.24 15.92 5.23
C GLU A 300 -17.74 15.94 4.94
N GLU A 301 -17.04 14.96 5.52
CA GLU A 301 -15.62 14.70 5.32
C GLU A 301 -15.29 14.63 3.83
N ILE A 302 -14.49 15.57 3.33
CA ILE A 302 -14.16 15.65 1.90
C ILE A 302 -13.31 14.42 1.52
N PRO A 303 -13.69 13.65 0.50
CA PRO A 303 -13.07 12.36 0.22
C PRO A 303 -11.75 12.50 -0.56
N GLU A 304 -10.72 13.07 0.07
CA GLU A 304 -9.35 13.19 -0.49
C GLU A 304 -8.79 11.85 -0.94
N VAL A 305 -9.11 10.78 -0.22
CA VAL A 305 -8.61 9.44 -0.55
C VAL A 305 -9.20 8.92 -1.86
N GLU A 306 -10.45 9.28 -2.18
CA GLU A 306 -11.06 8.86 -3.45
C GLU A 306 -10.34 9.46 -4.65
N VAL A 307 -10.04 10.77 -4.62
CA VAL A 307 -9.36 11.42 -5.77
C VAL A 307 -7.93 10.89 -5.94
N ILE A 308 -7.24 10.58 -4.85
CA ILE A 308 -5.92 9.92 -4.88
C ILE A 308 -6.03 8.53 -5.50
N VAL A 309 -6.93 7.67 -5.00
CA VAL A 309 -7.14 6.31 -5.52
C VAL A 309 -7.54 6.32 -7.00
N ARG A 310 -8.42 7.24 -7.43
CA ARG A 310 -8.78 7.42 -8.84
C ARG A 310 -7.57 7.79 -9.68
N THR A 311 -6.78 8.75 -9.21
CA THR A 311 -5.59 9.25 -9.92
C THR A 311 -4.56 8.14 -10.11
N ILE A 312 -4.28 7.35 -9.05
CA ILE A 312 -3.35 6.22 -9.12
C ILE A 312 -3.86 5.18 -10.14
N ASN A 313 -5.12 4.77 -10.04
CA ASN A 313 -5.68 3.77 -10.97
C ASN A 313 -5.61 4.22 -12.43
N ILE A 314 -5.96 5.48 -12.72
CA ILE A 314 -5.91 6.03 -14.08
C ILE A 314 -4.46 6.02 -14.60
N CYS A 315 -3.50 6.46 -13.77
CA CYS A 315 -2.07 6.47 -14.12
C CYS A 315 -1.46 5.06 -14.20
N GLY A 316 -2.09 4.06 -13.59
CA GLY A 316 -1.77 2.63 -13.73
C GLY A 316 -2.40 1.96 -14.95
N GLY A 317 -3.10 2.71 -15.79
CA GLY A 317 -3.74 2.20 -17.00
C GLY A 317 -5.13 1.60 -16.79
N HIS A 318 -5.75 1.80 -15.62
CA HIS A 318 -7.11 1.33 -15.36
C HIS A 318 -8.16 2.36 -15.80
N ILE A 319 -9.05 1.95 -16.72
CA ILE A 319 -10.20 2.77 -17.15
C ILE A 319 -11.31 2.68 -16.09
N LEU A 320 -11.59 3.79 -15.42
CA LEU A 320 -12.68 3.93 -14.46
C LEU A 320 -13.89 4.57 -15.13
N SER A 321 -14.72 3.76 -15.79
CA SER A 321 -15.92 4.25 -16.48
C SER A 321 -16.98 4.77 -15.50
N LYS A 322 -17.95 5.54 -16.02
CA LYS A 322 -19.06 6.06 -15.20
C LYS A 322 -19.90 4.93 -14.58
N GLU A 323 -20.00 3.79 -15.25
CA GLU A 323 -20.65 2.59 -14.72
C GLU A 323 -19.90 2.03 -13.51
N VAL A 324 -18.57 1.93 -13.58
CA VAL A 324 -17.71 1.48 -12.47
C VAL A 324 -17.83 2.42 -11.27
N LEU A 325 -17.73 3.73 -11.50
CA LEU A 325 -17.84 4.75 -10.46
C LEU A 325 -19.24 4.81 -9.83
N SER A 326 -20.27 4.49 -10.61
CA SER A 326 -21.66 4.45 -10.14
C SER A 326 -22.00 3.16 -9.39
N HIS A 327 -21.18 2.12 -9.53
CA HIS A 327 -21.38 0.82 -8.93
C HIS A 327 -21.38 0.90 -7.39
N HIS A 328 -22.30 0.18 -6.75
CA HIS A 328 -22.47 0.21 -5.30
C HIS A 328 -21.19 -0.20 -4.56
N GLU A 329 -20.49 -1.25 -5.01
CA GLU A 329 -19.21 -1.66 -4.41
C GLU A 329 -18.15 -0.54 -4.42
N TYR A 330 -18.04 0.21 -5.53
CA TYR A 330 -17.08 1.32 -5.62
C TYR A 330 -17.43 2.41 -4.61
N LYS A 331 -18.71 2.80 -4.55
CA LYS A 331 -19.19 3.80 -3.59
C LYS A 331 -18.95 3.37 -2.15
N THR A 332 -19.24 2.12 -1.82
CA THR A 332 -18.99 1.57 -0.47
C THR A 332 -17.50 1.56 -0.13
N LEU A 333 -16.63 1.14 -1.06
CA LEU A 333 -15.18 1.18 -0.86
C LEU A 333 -14.68 2.60 -0.67
N SER A 334 -15.12 3.54 -1.51
CA SER A 334 -14.77 4.96 -1.38
C SER A 334 -15.19 5.50 -0.02
N GLN A 335 -16.47 5.37 0.35
CA GLN A 335 -17.01 5.88 1.61
C GLN A 335 -16.26 5.30 2.82
N LEU A 336 -16.12 3.98 2.88
CA LEU A 336 -15.46 3.30 3.99
C LEU A 336 -13.98 3.70 4.10
N THR A 337 -13.28 3.82 2.97
CA THR A 337 -11.85 4.18 2.97
C THR A 337 -11.65 5.62 3.43
N ASN A 338 -12.48 6.56 2.96
CA ASN A 338 -12.39 7.96 3.39
C ASN A 338 -12.66 8.10 4.89
N GLN A 339 -13.74 7.49 5.40
CA GLN A 339 -14.07 7.49 6.83
C GLN A 339 -12.93 6.90 7.66
N LEU A 340 -12.39 5.76 7.24
CA LEU A 340 -11.29 5.09 7.93
C LEU A 340 -10.04 5.98 7.98
N CYS A 341 -9.65 6.59 6.86
CA CYS A 341 -8.47 7.45 6.79
C CYS A 341 -8.65 8.72 7.63
N HIS A 342 -9.84 9.32 7.59
CA HIS A 342 -10.18 10.46 8.43
C HIS A 342 -10.11 10.14 9.93
N HIS A 343 -10.67 8.99 10.34
CA HIS A 343 -10.55 8.51 11.72
C HIS A 343 -9.09 8.31 12.12
N LEU A 344 -8.26 7.73 11.24
CA LEU A 344 -6.84 7.47 11.48
C LEU A 344 -6.01 8.75 11.63
N GLU A 345 -6.32 9.81 10.89
CA GLU A 345 -5.63 11.10 11.02
C GLU A 345 -6.00 11.84 12.30
N ASN A 346 -7.28 11.78 12.70
CA ASN A 346 -7.79 12.56 13.82
C ASN A 346 -7.66 11.85 15.18
N HIS A 347 -7.52 10.52 15.19
CA HIS A 347 -7.51 9.74 16.44
C HIS A 347 -6.10 9.24 16.76
N LYS A 348 -5.56 9.71 17.89
CA LYS A 348 -4.23 9.30 18.38
C LYS A 348 -4.10 7.83 18.79
N ASN A 349 -5.19 7.08 18.85
CA ASN A 349 -5.16 5.68 19.29
C ASN A 349 -6.08 4.83 18.42
N ILE A 350 -5.52 3.74 17.89
CA ILE A 350 -6.25 2.77 17.06
C ILE A 350 -7.23 2.00 17.94
N GLY A 351 -8.47 2.47 17.96
CA GLY A 351 -9.56 1.88 18.73
C GLY A 351 -10.23 0.70 18.02
N GLY A 352 -11.15 0.05 18.74
CA GLY A 352 -11.92 -1.08 18.20
C GLY A 352 -12.82 -0.75 17.01
N GLN A 353 -13.15 0.53 16.78
CA GLN A 353 -13.90 0.96 15.60
C GLN A 353 -13.04 0.94 14.34
N ILE A 354 -11.85 1.57 14.38
CA ILE A 354 -10.87 1.55 13.29
C ILE A 354 -10.52 0.11 12.92
N GLU A 355 -10.31 -0.78 13.90
CA GLU A 355 -10.08 -2.21 13.62
C GLU A 355 -11.26 -2.89 12.88
N LYS A 356 -12.51 -2.52 13.16
CA LYS A 356 -13.69 -3.09 12.48
C LYS A 356 -13.82 -2.56 11.06
N GLU A 357 -13.64 -1.25 10.86
CA GLU A 357 -13.66 -0.60 9.55
C GLU A 357 -12.57 -1.18 8.65
N THR A 358 -11.36 -1.34 9.18
CA THR A 358 -10.23 -1.91 8.42
C THR A 358 -10.48 -3.37 8.04
N LYS A 359 -11.08 -4.18 8.94
CA LYS A 359 -11.48 -5.56 8.64
C LYS A 359 -12.55 -5.62 7.55
N LEU A 360 -13.56 -4.74 7.64
CA LEU A 360 -14.62 -4.66 6.64
C LEU A 360 -14.04 -4.30 5.27
N LEU A 361 -13.14 -3.31 5.20
CA LEU A 361 -12.47 -2.91 3.97
C LEU A 361 -11.70 -4.09 3.37
N ALA A 362 -10.91 -4.80 4.17
CA ALA A 362 -10.17 -5.97 3.71
C ALA A 362 -11.10 -7.08 3.18
N LEU A 363 -12.24 -7.34 3.82
CA LEU A 363 -13.21 -8.32 3.34
C LEU A 363 -13.82 -7.92 1.99
N LEU A 364 -14.24 -6.66 1.83
CA LEU A 364 -14.83 -6.16 0.59
C LEU A 364 -13.85 -6.23 -0.59
N VAL A 365 -12.57 -5.97 -0.32
CA VAL A 365 -11.50 -6.01 -1.32
C VAL A 365 -11.14 -7.43 -1.76
N MET A 366 -11.30 -8.41 -0.86
CA MET A 366 -10.99 -9.83 -1.12
C MET A 366 -12.16 -10.61 -1.74
N GLN A 367 -13.38 -10.09 -1.67
CA GLN A 367 -14.55 -10.72 -2.30
C GLN A 367 -14.45 -10.60 -3.83
N ASP A 368 -14.41 -11.76 -4.49
CA ASP A 368 -14.54 -11.84 -5.94
C ASP A 368 -15.97 -11.43 -6.34
N SER A 369 -16.08 -10.39 -7.16
CA SER A 369 -17.36 -10.01 -7.78
C SER A 369 -17.24 -10.17 -9.28
N SER A 370 -18.17 -10.91 -9.88
CA SER A 370 -18.08 -11.32 -11.29
C SER A 370 -18.40 -10.20 -12.29
N ASN A 371 -19.12 -9.15 -11.87
CA ASN A 371 -19.57 -8.05 -12.74
C ASN A 371 -19.34 -6.64 -12.13
N GLY A 372 -18.45 -6.53 -11.14
CA GLY A 372 -18.26 -5.32 -10.34
C GLY A 372 -16.99 -4.55 -10.64
N VAL A 373 -16.39 -3.99 -9.58
CA VAL A 373 -15.13 -3.23 -9.62
C VAL A 373 -13.96 -4.19 -9.80
N SER A 374 -12.99 -3.84 -10.65
CA SER A 374 -11.80 -4.69 -10.87
C SER A 374 -11.05 -4.97 -9.56
N LYS A 375 -10.46 -6.17 -9.43
CA LYS A 375 -9.67 -6.53 -8.26
C LYS A 375 -8.52 -5.55 -8.02
N ALA A 376 -7.85 -5.08 -9.07
CA ALA A 376 -6.77 -4.08 -8.97
C ALA A 376 -7.28 -2.77 -8.35
N THR A 377 -8.43 -2.26 -8.84
CA THR A 377 -9.07 -1.05 -8.31
C THR A 377 -9.48 -1.21 -6.85
N LYS A 378 -10.08 -2.35 -6.48
CA LYS A 378 -10.42 -2.67 -5.08
C LYS A 378 -9.18 -2.66 -4.19
N GLN A 379 -8.10 -3.30 -4.65
CA GLN A 379 -6.85 -3.39 -3.90
C GLN A 379 -6.22 -2.02 -3.66
N MET A 380 -6.38 -1.08 -4.59
CA MET A 380 -5.83 0.26 -4.40
C MET A 380 -6.42 1.00 -3.18
N PHE A 381 -7.73 0.83 -2.92
CA PHE A 381 -8.34 1.39 -1.70
C PHE A 381 -7.70 0.84 -0.42
N LEU A 382 -7.48 -0.47 -0.35
CA LEU A 382 -6.82 -1.09 0.79
C LEU A 382 -5.35 -0.66 0.90
N VAL A 383 -4.64 -0.56 -0.23
CA VAL A 383 -3.24 -0.13 -0.27
C VAL A 383 -3.10 1.27 0.32
N VAL A 384 -3.94 2.22 -0.12
CA VAL A 384 -3.93 3.57 0.42
C VAL A 384 -4.34 3.57 1.90
N ALA A 385 -5.42 2.87 2.31
CA ALA A 385 -5.81 2.81 3.72
C ALA A 385 -4.70 2.29 4.65
N LYS A 386 -3.88 1.35 4.17
CA LYS A 386 -2.76 0.80 4.95
C LYS A 386 -1.65 1.82 5.21
N THR A 387 -1.46 2.83 4.35
CA THR A 387 -0.47 3.89 4.61
C THR A 387 -0.92 4.81 5.74
N PHE A 388 -2.20 5.17 5.78
CA PHE A 388 -2.81 5.91 6.88
C PHE A 388 -2.74 5.10 8.19
N TYR A 389 -3.03 3.81 8.11
CA TYR A 389 -2.95 2.93 9.28
C TYR A 389 -1.51 2.82 9.79
N HIS A 390 -0.54 2.68 8.88
CA HIS A 390 0.88 2.68 9.21
C HIS A 390 1.29 4.00 9.90
N LYS A 391 0.90 5.14 9.34
CA LYS A 391 1.19 6.47 9.89
C LYS A 391 0.61 6.68 11.29
N ALA A 392 -0.60 6.18 11.54
CA ALA A 392 -1.24 6.27 12.85
C ALA A 392 -0.68 5.28 13.88
N TYR A 393 -0.14 4.14 13.43
CA TYR A 393 0.37 3.07 14.29
C TYR A 393 1.79 3.36 14.80
N PHE A 394 2.67 3.85 13.93
CA PHE A 394 4.08 4.10 14.25
C PHE A 394 4.32 5.54 14.70
N SER A 395 5.28 5.73 15.60
CA SER A 395 5.74 7.06 16.00
C SER A 395 6.47 7.77 14.86
N ALA A 396 6.57 9.11 14.95
CA ALA A 396 7.29 9.90 13.95
C ALA A 396 8.75 9.45 13.76
N GLN A 397 9.43 9.06 14.86
CA GLN A 397 10.81 8.56 14.80
C GLN A 397 10.91 7.20 14.07
N GLU A 398 9.94 6.31 14.29
CA GLU A 398 9.89 5.03 13.59
C GLU A 398 9.62 5.22 12.09
N ILE A 399 8.75 6.17 11.73
CA ILE A 399 8.50 6.53 10.33
C ILE A 399 9.78 7.10 9.70
N GLU A 400 10.51 7.99 10.37
CA GLU A 400 11.79 8.52 9.87
C GLU A 400 12.83 7.41 9.67
N ASN A 401 12.89 6.44 10.58
CA ASN A 401 13.74 5.26 10.41
C ASN A 401 13.29 4.40 9.23
N HIS A 402 11.98 4.19 9.05
CA HIS A 402 11.45 3.47 7.88
C HIS A 402 11.78 4.18 6.57
N ILE A 403 11.68 5.52 6.53
CA ILE A 403 12.06 6.34 5.37
C ILE A 403 13.54 6.12 5.05
N SER A 404 14.42 6.27 6.04
CA SER A 404 15.87 6.07 5.87
C SER A 404 16.17 4.71 5.25
N ARG A 405 15.62 3.65 5.85
CA ARG A 405 15.87 2.27 5.47
C ARG A 405 15.34 1.90 4.09
N ILE A 406 14.17 2.43 3.71
CA ILE A 406 13.52 2.05 2.45
C ILE A 406 14.02 2.88 1.28
N VAL A 407 14.24 4.19 1.49
CA VAL A 407 14.57 5.11 0.39
C VAL A 407 16.08 5.26 0.20
N PHE A 408 16.87 5.22 1.26
CA PHE A 408 18.28 5.66 1.20
C PHE A 408 19.32 4.59 1.53
N GLU A 409 18.94 3.52 2.23
CA GLU A 409 19.87 2.46 2.62
C GLU A 409 19.76 1.22 1.71
N GLU A 410 20.82 0.88 0.99
CA GLU A 410 20.86 -0.36 0.19
C GLU A 410 20.79 -1.61 1.08
N VAL A 411 20.34 -2.71 0.50
CA VAL A 411 20.45 -4.03 1.14
C VAL A 411 21.82 -4.63 0.78
N VAL A 412 22.56 -5.09 1.78
CA VAL A 412 23.91 -5.68 1.64
C VAL A 412 23.83 -7.21 1.68
#